data_AF-A0A7K1EUB4-F1
#
_entry.id   AF-A0A7K1EUB4-F1
#
_cell.length_a   1.000
_cell.length_b   1.000
_cell.length_c   1.000
_cell.angle_alpha   90.00
_cell.angle_beta   90.00
_cell.angle_gamma   90.00
#
_symmetry.space_group_name_H-M   'P 1'
#
loop_
_entity.id
_entity.type
_entity.pdbx_description
1 polymer ?
#
loop_
_entity_poly.entity_id
_entity_poly.type
_entity_poly.pdbx_seq_one_letter_code
_entity_poly.pdbx_strand_id
1 'polypeptide(L)'
;MSISFDTQPPQLTGISFLRWIWRQLTSMRTALVLLLLLAVASIPGSIFPQRSQSPLQVNEYYGTNPSLAKWLDALSLFNVYSSAWFSAIYILLFISLIGCVLPRTWEHFKMARALPPMTPKNLERLEEFIEVRTSASQSETLDKAVAELRRRR
;
A
#
# COMPACT_ATOMS: atom_id res chain seq x y z
N MET A 1 22.39 46.68 -1.87
CA MET A 1 21.01 46.19 -1.76
C MET A 1 21.08 44.72 -1.33
N SER A 2 21.19 44.46 -0.02
CA SER A 2 21.27 43.10 0.54
C SER A 2 19.86 42.68 0.99
N ILE A 3 19.23 41.78 0.25
CA ILE A 3 17.94 41.18 0.61
C ILE A 3 18.24 40.06 1.60
N SER A 4 18.04 40.33 2.88
CA SER A 4 18.03 39.30 3.92
C SER A 4 16.70 38.56 3.85
N PHE A 5 16.69 37.35 3.30
CA PHE A 5 15.54 36.45 3.40
C PHE A 5 15.55 35.83 4.79
N ASP A 6 14.77 36.42 5.70
CA ASP A 6 14.53 35.86 7.03
C ASP A 6 13.57 34.66 6.87
N THR A 7 14.11 33.49 6.52
CA THR A 7 13.34 32.25 6.47
C THR A 7 13.14 31.74 7.90
N GLN A 8 12.19 32.32 8.61
CA GLN A 8 11.74 31.78 9.90
C GLN A 8 11.18 30.36 9.65
N PRO A 9 11.76 29.31 10.27
CA PRO A 9 11.27 27.95 10.08
C PRO A 9 9.82 27.89 10.58
N PRO A 10 8.90 27.24 9.83
CA PRO A 10 7.51 27.16 10.23
C PRO A 10 7.41 26.53 11.61
N GLN A 11 6.78 27.25 12.55
CA GLN A 11 6.49 26.76 13.90
C GLN A 11 5.71 25.45 13.76
N LEU A 12 6.26 24.34 14.26
CA LEU A 12 5.60 23.03 14.22
C LEU A 12 4.37 23.06 15.13
N THR A 13 3.22 23.44 14.57
CA THR A 13 1.93 23.29 15.25
C THR A 13 1.62 21.79 15.39
N GLY A 14 1.07 21.35 16.53
CA GLY A 14 0.77 19.92 16.76
C GLY A 14 -0.10 19.28 15.67
N ILE A 15 -0.96 20.06 15.02
CA ILE A 15 -1.78 19.65 13.87
C ILE A 15 -0.91 19.27 12.65
N SER A 16 0.15 20.04 12.39
CA SER A 16 1.08 19.79 11.28
C SER A 16 1.88 18.51 11.50
N PHE A 17 2.26 18.23 12.76
CA PHE A 17 2.92 16.98 13.13
C PHE A 17 1.98 15.77 12.96
N LEU A 18 0.74 15.86 13.44
CA LEU A 18 -0.24 14.78 13.29
C LEU A 18 -0.57 14.49 11.82
N ARG A 19 -0.71 15.54 10.99
CA ARG A 19 -0.89 15.40 9.54
C ARG A 19 0.32 14.75 8.87
N TRP A 20 1.52 15.08 9.31
CA TRP A 20 2.75 14.47 8.82
C TRP A 20 2.81 12.97 9.18
N ILE A 21 2.51 12.60 10.43
CA ILE A 21 2.41 11.19 10.86
C ILE A 21 1.37 10.46 10.00
N TRP A 22 0.18 11.04 9.84
CA TRP A 22 -0.89 10.44 9.07
C TRP A 22 -0.46 10.16 7.63
N ARG A 23 0.18 11.12 6.97
CA ARG A 23 0.73 10.94 5.61
C ARG A 23 1.82 9.89 5.55
N GLN A 24 2.63 9.76 6.60
CA GLN A 24 3.66 8.73 6.68
C GLN A 24 3.05 7.33 6.85
N LEU A 25 2.01 7.19 7.66
CA LEU A 25 1.29 5.93 7.87
C LEU A 25 0.53 5.48 6.61
N THR A 26 -0.02 6.39 5.81
CA THR A 26 -0.77 6.05 4.59
C THR A 26 0.11 5.82 3.35
N SER A 27 1.44 5.86 3.48
CA SER A 27 2.36 5.55 2.38
C SER A 27 2.46 4.05 2.13
N MET A 28 2.35 3.63 0.86
CA MET A 28 2.52 2.22 0.45
C MET A 28 3.89 1.65 0.87
N ARG A 29 4.93 2.48 0.87
CA ARG A 29 6.27 2.08 1.32
C ARG A 29 6.27 1.68 2.79
N THR A 30 5.58 2.45 3.64
CA THR A 30 5.49 2.20 5.08
C THR A 30 4.80 0.86 5.34
N ALA A 31 3.73 0.55 4.60
CA ALA A 31 3.05 -0.74 4.69
C ALA A 31 3.98 -1.91 4.38
N LEU A 32 4.78 -1.83 3.31
CA LEU A 32 5.76 -2.88 2.95
C LEU A 32 6.83 -3.08 4.02
N VAL A 33 7.35 -1.99 4.61
CA VAL A 33 8.31 -2.07 5.71
C VAL A 33 7.69 -2.69 6.95
N LEU A 34 6.45 -2.33 7.29
CA LEU A 34 5.73 -2.93 8.42
C LEU A 34 5.43 -4.41 8.20
N LEU A 35 5.12 -4.83 6.97
CA LEU A 35 4.97 -6.24 6.61
C LEU A 35 6.26 -7.02 6.81
N LEU A 36 7.39 -6.47 6.33
CA LEU A 36 8.70 -7.08 6.53
C LEU A 36 9.05 -7.18 8.02
N LEU A 37 8.80 -6.11 8.77
CA LEU A 37 9.08 -6.06 10.19
C LEU A 37 8.22 -7.05 10.98
N LEU A 38 6.94 -7.20 10.63
CA LEU A 38 6.06 -8.22 11.20
C LEU A 38 6.56 -9.63 10.88
N ALA A 39 7.02 -9.88 9.65
CA ALA A 39 7.58 -11.17 9.25
C ALA A 39 8.82 -11.53 10.09
N VAL A 40 9.76 -10.59 10.25
CA VAL A 40 10.94 -10.78 11.11
C VAL A 40 10.55 -10.97 12.57
N ALA A 41 9.58 -10.19 13.07
CA ALA A 41 9.06 -10.30 14.43
C ALA A 41 8.41 -11.66 14.72
N SER A 42 7.94 -12.37 13.70
CA SER A 42 7.29 -13.67 13.84
C SER A 42 8.30 -14.83 13.97
N ILE A 43 9.55 -14.65 13.50
CA ILE A 43 10.59 -15.69 13.51
C ILE A 43 10.89 -16.21 14.93
N PRO A 44 11.11 -15.35 15.95
CA PRO A 44 11.37 -15.82 17.31
C PRO A 44 10.22 -16.67 17.87
N GLY A 45 8.97 -16.34 17.51
CA GLY A 45 7.78 -17.06 17.95
C GLY A 45 7.74 -18.51 17.46
N SER A 46 8.44 -18.83 16.37
CA SER A 46 8.55 -20.19 15.83
C SER A 46 9.76 -20.96 16.37
N ILE A 47 10.80 -20.26 16.84
CA ILE A 47 12.04 -20.87 17.36
C ILE A 47 11.93 -21.20 18.84
N PHE A 48 11.38 -20.28 19.64
CA PHE A 48 11.27 -20.44 21.09
C PHE A 48 9.93 -21.06 21.49
N PRO A 49 9.90 -21.92 22.53
CA PRO A 49 8.67 -22.55 22.98
C PRO A 49 7.65 -21.50 23.41
N GLN A 50 6.43 -21.56 22.86
CA GLN A 50 5.36 -20.62 23.19
C GLN A 50 4.52 -21.16 24.36
N ARG A 51 4.29 -20.35 25.39
CA ARG A 51 3.48 -20.76 26.56
C ARG A 51 2.04 -21.14 26.20
N SER A 52 1.49 -20.53 25.14
CA SER A 52 0.16 -20.86 24.64
C SER A 52 0.06 -22.25 24.01
N GLN A 53 1.18 -22.80 23.54
CA GLN A 53 1.24 -24.11 22.87
C GLN A 53 1.73 -25.21 23.82
N SER A 54 2.78 -24.95 24.61
CA SER A 54 3.36 -25.95 25.50
C SER A 54 3.98 -25.31 26.76
N PRO A 55 3.20 -25.10 27.84
CA PRO A 55 3.73 -24.53 29.08
C PRO A 55 4.81 -25.40 29.73
N LEU A 56 4.76 -26.73 29.52
CA LEU A 56 5.77 -27.68 30.02
C LEU A 56 7.16 -27.45 29.41
N GLN A 57 7.25 -27.25 28.08
CA GLN A 57 8.54 -27.01 27.40
C GLN A 57 9.17 -25.70 27.82
N VAL A 58 8.34 -24.68 28.11
CA VAL A 58 8.84 -23.42 28.67
C VAL A 58 9.43 -23.65 30.05
N ASN A 59 8.74 -24.36 30.96
CA ASN A 59 9.28 -24.68 32.29
C ASN A 59 10.58 -25.50 32.23
N GLU A 60 10.69 -26.46 31.31
CA GLU A 60 11.92 -27.22 31.07
C GLU A 60 13.07 -26.31 30.57
N TYR A 61 12.76 -25.35 29.70
CA TYR A 61 13.73 -24.34 29.25
C TYR A 61 14.24 -23.47 30.41
N TYR A 62 13.35 -23.07 31.33
CA TYR A 62 13.74 -22.38 32.56
C TYR A 62 14.63 -23.23 33.46
N GLY A 63 14.37 -24.54 33.54
CA GLY A 63 15.21 -25.49 34.28
C GLY A 63 16.60 -25.66 33.67
N THR A 64 16.71 -25.64 32.33
CA THR A 64 17.97 -25.86 31.62
C THR A 64 18.83 -24.59 31.53
N ASN A 65 18.22 -23.43 31.28
CA ASN A 65 18.93 -22.16 31.07
C ASN A 65 18.24 -20.98 31.79
N PRO A 66 18.31 -20.89 33.12
CA PRO A 66 17.54 -19.93 33.92
C PRO A 66 17.90 -18.46 33.67
N SER A 67 19.17 -18.15 33.37
CA SER A 67 19.61 -16.77 33.09
C SER A 67 19.10 -16.26 31.74
N LEU A 68 19.22 -17.08 30.69
CA LEU A 68 18.72 -16.77 29.36
C LEU A 68 17.19 -16.72 29.33
N ALA A 69 16.52 -17.66 30.02
CA ALA A 69 15.06 -17.68 30.09
C ALA A 69 14.47 -16.37 30.64
N LYS A 70 15.08 -15.79 31.69
CA LYS A 70 14.65 -14.49 32.24
C LYS A 70 14.77 -13.34 31.22
N TRP A 71 15.84 -13.30 30.43
CA TRP A 71 16.02 -12.29 29.38
C TRP A 71 15.03 -12.47 28.23
N LEU A 72 14.84 -13.70 27.76
CA LEU A 72 13.87 -14.02 26.72
C LEU A 72 12.44 -13.67 27.16
N ASP A 73 12.12 -13.91 28.43
CA ASP A 73 10.82 -13.58 29.01
C ASP A 73 10.60 -12.08 29.19
N ALA A 74 11.64 -11.33 29.58
CA ALA A 74 11.58 -9.87 29.63
C ALA A 74 11.29 -9.26 28.25
N LEU A 75 11.77 -9.90 27.18
CA LEU A 75 11.45 -9.54 25.79
C LEU A 75 10.11 -10.14 25.28
N SER A 76 9.36 -10.84 26.14
CA SER A 76 8.13 -11.56 25.80
C SER A 76 8.28 -12.63 24.70
N LEU A 77 9.46 -13.24 24.55
CA LEU A 77 9.73 -14.21 23.46
C LEU A 77 9.05 -15.58 23.64
N PHE A 78 8.64 -15.93 24.86
CA PHE A 78 7.78 -17.10 25.10
C PHE A 78 6.28 -16.81 24.91
N ASN A 79 5.93 -15.56 24.64
CA ASN A 79 4.57 -15.03 24.48
C ASN A 79 4.51 -14.02 23.32
N VAL A 80 5.21 -14.28 22.20
CA VAL A 80 5.41 -13.28 21.14
C VAL A 80 4.07 -12.76 20.62
N TYR A 81 3.13 -13.66 20.34
CA TYR A 81 1.84 -13.33 19.73
C TYR A 81 0.89 -12.54 20.66
N SER A 82 1.08 -12.61 21.97
CA SER A 82 0.30 -11.83 22.96
C SER A 82 1.07 -10.64 23.51
N SER A 83 2.30 -10.40 23.03
CA SER A 83 3.14 -9.30 23.51
C SER A 83 2.64 -7.94 23.02
N ALA A 84 2.81 -6.91 23.85
CA ALA A 84 2.42 -5.55 23.51
C ALA A 84 3.20 -5.01 22.29
N TRP A 85 4.49 -5.35 22.18
CA TRP A 85 5.34 -4.87 21.08
C TRP A 85 4.96 -5.50 19.74
N PHE A 86 4.64 -6.80 19.70
CA PHE A 86 4.15 -7.46 18.49
C PHE A 86 2.78 -6.90 18.08
N SER A 87 1.88 -6.73 19.04
CA SER A 87 0.54 -6.16 18.82
C SER A 87 0.62 -4.73 18.29
N ALA A 88 1.59 -3.92 18.75
CA ALA A 88 1.80 -2.58 18.23
C ALA A 88 2.16 -2.60 16.75
N ILE A 89 3.08 -3.48 16.32
CA ILE A 89 3.45 -3.63 14.91
C ILE A 89 2.24 -4.04 14.07
N TYR A 90 1.49 -5.04 14.54
CA TYR A 90 0.28 -5.52 13.88
C TYR A 90 -0.74 -4.38 13.70
N ILE A 91 -1.05 -3.64 14.76
CA ILE A 91 -2.03 -2.55 14.70
C ILE A 91 -1.53 -1.43 13.76
N LEU A 92 -0.25 -1.05 13.84
CA LEU A 92 0.35 -0.06 12.93
C LEU A 92 0.24 -0.51 11.47
N LEU A 93 0.51 -1.80 11.20
CA LEU A 93 0.37 -2.38 9.88
C LEU A 93 -1.08 -2.28 9.38
N PHE A 94 -2.05 -2.66 10.19
CA PHE A 94 -3.46 -2.59 9.83
C PHE A 94 -3.91 -1.16 9.54
N ILE A 95 -3.54 -0.21 10.38
CA ILE A 95 -3.84 1.21 10.17
C ILE A 95 -3.21 1.69 8.85
N SER A 96 -1.95 1.34 8.60
CA SER A 96 -1.24 1.70 7.37
C SER A 96 -1.92 1.10 6.12
N LEU A 97 -2.29 -0.18 6.21
CA LEU A 97 -2.96 -0.91 5.12
C LEU A 97 -4.32 -0.28 4.79
N ILE A 98 -5.17 -0.09 5.80
CA ILE A 98 -6.48 0.54 5.63
C ILE A 98 -6.32 1.95 5.02
N GLY A 99 -5.37 2.72 5.56
CA GLY A 99 -5.11 4.09 5.13
C GLY A 99 -4.61 4.23 3.70
N CYS A 100 -3.86 3.24 3.17
CA CYS A 100 -3.40 3.26 1.78
C CYS A 100 -4.35 2.58 0.80
N VAL A 101 -5.07 1.53 1.21
CA VAL A 101 -5.97 0.77 0.34
C VAL A 101 -7.28 1.52 0.08
N LEU A 102 -7.90 2.11 1.10
CA LEU A 102 -9.18 2.82 0.94
C LEU A 102 -9.16 3.92 -0.15
N PRO A 103 -8.25 4.91 -0.11
CA PRO A 103 -8.24 5.98 -1.12
C PRO A 103 -7.90 5.44 -2.51
N ARG A 104 -7.02 4.43 -2.58
CA ARG A 104 -6.60 3.84 -3.85
C ARG A 104 -7.74 3.05 -4.50
N THR A 105 -8.45 2.24 -3.74
CA THR A 105 -9.60 1.47 -4.22
C THR A 105 -10.72 2.41 -4.69
N TRP A 106 -10.91 3.54 -4.01
CA TRP A 106 -11.90 4.54 -4.41
C TRP A 106 -11.60 5.16 -5.79
N GLU A 107 -10.35 5.56 -6.03
CA GLU A 107 -9.96 6.12 -7.33
C GLU A 107 -10.02 5.06 -8.45
N HIS A 108 -9.60 3.82 -8.18
CA HIS A 108 -9.77 2.73 -9.14
C HIS A 108 -11.25 2.43 -9.43
N PHE A 109 -12.12 2.50 -8.42
CA PHE A 109 -13.56 2.33 -8.59
C PHE A 109 -14.17 3.44 -9.46
N LYS A 110 -13.75 4.69 -9.26
CA LYS A 110 -14.16 5.80 -10.13
C LYS A 110 -13.71 5.60 -11.58
N MET A 111 -12.44 5.22 -11.79
CA MET A 111 -11.89 4.99 -13.12
C MET A 111 -12.57 3.81 -13.82
N ALA A 112 -12.89 2.74 -13.09
CA ALA A 112 -13.61 1.60 -13.63
C ALA A 112 -15.03 1.97 -14.10
N ARG A 113 -15.63 3.03 -13.55
CA ARG A 113 -16.93 3.57 -13.96
C ARG A 113 -16.83 4.80 -14.85
N ALA A 114 -15.62 5.26 -15.18
CA ALA A 114 -15.43 6.42 -16.02
C ALA A 114 -15.82 6.08 -17.46
N LEU A 115 -16.57 6.98 -18.10
CA LEU A 115 -16.86 6.85 -19.51
C LEU A 115 -15.56 7.00 -20.32
N PRO A 116 -15.48 6.39 -21.51
CA PRO A 116 -14.34 6.59 -22.40
C PRO A 116 -14.14 8.10 -22.64
N PRO A 117 -12.88 8.59 -22.60
CA PRO A 117 -12.60 10.00 -22.81
C PRO A 117 -13.09 10.43 -24.20
N MET A 118 -13.44 11.70 -24.33
CA MET A 118 -13.89 12.25 -25.61
C MET A 118 -12.82 12.05 -26.68
N THR A 119 -13.25 11.72 -27.90
CA THR A 119 -12.35 11.57 -29.04
C THR A 119 -11.54 12.86 -29.26
N PRO A 120 -10.21 12.78 -29.44
CA PRO A 120 -9.38 13.94 -29.62
C PRO A 120 -9.73 14.68 -30.92
N LYS A 121 -9.60 16.01 -30.92
CA LYS A 121 -9.91 16.84 -32.10
C LYS A 121 -9.00 16.56 -33.31
N ASN A 122 -7.73 16.18 -33.06
CA ASN A 122 -6.76 15.83 -34.09
C ASN A 122 -6.56 14.33 -34.10
N LEU A 123 -7.26 13.65 -35.03
CA LEU A 123 -7.18 12.20 -35.18
C LEU A 123 -5.79 11.75 -35.62
N GLU A 124 -5.05 12.57 -36.39
CA GLU A 124 -3.67 12.30 -36.83
C GLU A 124 -2.67 12.10 -35.68
N ARG A 125 -3.00 12.55 -34.46
CA ARG A 125 -2.17 12.33 -33.26
C ARG A 125 -2.40 10.98 -32.59
N LEU A 126 -3.40 10.22 -33.01
CA LEU A 126 -3.63 8.87 -32.50
C LEU A 126 -2.64 7.92 -33.15
N GLU A 127 -2.00 7.10 -32.32
CA GLU A 127 -0.99 6.12 -32.73
C GLU A 127 -1.54 5.10 -33.75
N GLU A 128 -2.85 4.90 -33.75
CA GLU A 128 -3.57 3.97 -34.63
C GLU A 128 -4.50 4.70 -35.62
N PHE A 129 -4.17 5.94 -35.98
CA PHE A 129 -4.88 6.67 -37.04
C PHE A 129 -4.54 6.10 -38.42
N ILE A 130 -5.57 5.65 -39.14
CA ILE A 130 -5.43 5.16 -40.51
C ILE A 130 -6.40 5.95 -41.39
N GLU A 131 -5.87 6.65 -42.39
CA GLU A 131 -6.65 7.27 -43.46
C GLU A 131 -6.62 6.36 -44.69
N VAL A 132 -7.79 5.93 -45.17
CA VAL A 132 -7.93 5.14 -46.40
C VAL A 132 -8.74 5.94 -47.41
N ARG A 133 -8.15 6.21 -48.58
CA ARG A 133 -8.83 6.88 -49.69
C ARG A 133 -9.41 5.84 -50.66
N THR A 134 -10.66 6.03 -51.07
CA THR A 134 -11.37 5.14 -51.99
C THR A 134 -12.12 5.95 -53.04
N SER A 135 -12.30 5.39 -54.23
CA SER A 135 -13.07 5.97 -55.34
C SER A 135 -14.57 5.62 -55.28
N ALA A 136 -15.01 4.88 -54.25
CA ALA A 136 -16.41 4.53 -54.06
C ALA A 136 -17.27 5.73 -53.66
N SER A 137 -18.59 5.64 -53.87
CA SER A 137 -19.52 6.69 -53.46
C SER A 137 -19.49 6.92 -51.93
N GLN A 138 -19.79 8.14 -51.49
CA GLN A 138 -19.77 8.51 -50.06
C GLN A 138 -20.70 7.62 -49.23
N SER A 139 -21.90 7.31 -49.72
CA SER A 139 -22.89 6.49 -49.01
C SER A 139 -22.39 5.06 -48.82
N GLU A 140 -21.84 4.45 -49.88
CA GLU A 140 -21.34 3.07 -49.84
C GLU A 140 -20.13 2.92 -48.89
N THR A 141 -19.28 3.96 -48.82
CA THR A 141 -18.11 3.99 -47.93
C THR A 141 -18.52 4.09 -46.46
N LEU A 142 -19.55 4.90 -46.16
CA LEU A 142 -20.10 5.06 -44.81
C LEU A 142 -20.71 3.76 -44.28
N ASP A 143 -21.50 3.07 -45.10
CA ASP A 143 -22.14 1.80 -44.72
C ASP A 143 -21.10 0.72 -44.40
N LYS A 144 -20.05 0.61 -45.23
CA LYS A 144 -18.93 -0.31 -45.00
C LYS A 144 -18.15 0.02 -43.73
N ALA A 145 -17.90 1.30 -43.45
CA ALA A 145 -17.19 1.72 -42.24
C ALA A 145 -18.01 1.42 -40.96
N VAL A 146 -19.33 1.67 -40.98
CA VAL A 146 -20.22 1.35 -39.85
C VAL A 146 -20.28 -0.16 -39.61
N ALA A 147 -20.33 -0.98 -40.67
CA ALA A 147 -20.33 -2.44 -40.56
C ALA A 147 -19.04 -2.96 -39.89
N GLU A 148 -17.88 -2.44 -40.28
CA GLU A 148 -16.59 -2.84 -39.69
C GLU A 148 -16.47 -2.39 -38.23
N LEU A 149 -16.88 -1.16 -37.88
CA LEU A 149 -16.86 -0.67 -36.50
C LEU A 149 -17.79 -1.48 -35.57
N ARG A 150 -18.96 -1.90 -36.07
CA ARG A 150 -19.85 -2.80 -35.31
C ARG A 150 -19.26 -4.17 -35.09
N ARG A 151 -18.41 -4.66 -36.00
CA ARG A 151 -17.73 -5.95 -35.86
C ARG A 151 -16.63 -5.92 -34.79
N ARG A 152 -16.03 -4.75 -34.54
CA ARG A 152 -14.91 -4.55 -33.61
C ARG A 152 -15.31 -4.10 -32.20
N ARG A 153 -16.57 -3.67 -32.03
CA ARG A 153 -17.15 -3.29 -30.73
C ARG A 153 -17.65 -4.52 -29.99
#